data_AF-A0A4R4M5Q3-F1
#
_entry.id   AF-A0A4R4M5Q3-F1
#
_cell.length_a   1.000
_cell.length_b   1.000
_cell.length_c   1.000
_cell.angle_alpha   90.00
_cell.angle_beta   90.00
_cell.angle_gamma   90.00
#
_symmetry.space_group_name_H-M   'P 1'
#
loop_
_entity.id
_entity.type
_entity.pdbx_description
1 polymer ?
#
loop_
_entity_poly.entity_id
_entity_poly.type
_entity_poly.pdbx_seq_one_letter_code
_entity_poly.pdbx_strand_id
1 'polypeptide(L)' 'MNVEVLQWRKSSYSGGSGGECVEIAATEDGVMVRDSKDPNGPTLGLTTAAARHLLGHLRAVEE' A
#
# COMPACT_ATOMS: atom_id res chain seq x y z
N MET A 1 9.77 -16.34 17.17
CA MET A 1 9.58 -15.13 16.35
C MET A 1 8.41 -15.43 15.42
N ASN A 2 7.25 -14.86 15.69
CA ASN A 2 6.10 -15.07 14.80
C ASN A 2 6.41 -14.27 13.54
N VAL A 3 6.70 -14.95 12.43
CA VAL A 3 6.81 -14.28 11.14
C VAL A 3 5.38 -13.87 10.80
N GLU A 4 5.04 -12.62 11.06
CA GLU A 4 3.78 -12.07 10.60
C GLU A 4 3.78 -12.13 9.08
N VAL A 5 3.05 -13.11 8.54
CA VAL A 5 2.85 -13.21 7.10
C VAL A 5 1.93 -12.05 6.72
N LEU A 6 2.51 -10.99 6.17
CA LEU A 6 1.77 -9.84 5.68
C LEU A 6 0.68 -10.30 4.69
N GLN A 7 -0.58 -9.99 5.01
CA GLN A 7 -1.71 -10.31 4.16
C GLN A 7 -1.87 -9.22 3.09
N TRP A 8 -1.22 -9.43 1.96
CA TRP A 8 -1.25 -8.50 0.82
C TRP A 8 -2.61 -8.51 0.12
N ARG A 9 -3.17 -7.31 -0.07
CA ARG A 9 -4.38 -7.07 -0.85
C ARG A 9 -4.04 -6.20 -2.05
N LYS A 10 -4.33 -6.72 -3.24
CA LYS A 10 -4.19 -6.01 -4.51
C LYS A 10 -5.30 -4.98 -4.69
N SER A 11 -4.96 -3.83 -5.27
CA SER A 11 -5.96 -2.82 -5.65
C SER A 11 -6.90 -3.37 -6.72
N SER A 12 -8.19 -3.06 -6.60
CA SER A 12 -9.21 -3.41 -7.61
C SER A 12 -9.01 -2.64 -8.92
N TYR A 13 -8.22 -1.55 -8.90
CA TYR A 13 -7.84 -0.78 -10.09
C TYR A 13 -6.61 -1.36 -10.82
N SER A 14 -5.97 -2.40 -10.27
CA SER A 14 -4.82 -3.08 -10.90
C SER A 14 -5.21 -4.06 -12.01
N GLY A 15 -6.49 -4.16 -12.38
CA GLY A 15 -7.03 -5.09 -13.36
C GLY A 15 -7.52 -4.41 -14.65
N GLY A 16 -6.60 -3.88 -15.47
CA GLY A 16 -6.93 -3.25 -16.75
C GLY A 16 -5.68 -2.83 -17.51
N SER A 17 -5.79 -2.66 -18.84
CA SER A 17 -4.75 -2.39 -19.84
C SER A 17 -3.85 -1.16 -19.56
N GLY A 18 -3.09 -1.18 -18.45
CA GLY A 18 -2.25 -0.08 -17.95
C GLY A 18 -2.42 0.29 -16.46
N GLY A 19 -3.23 -0.45 -15.69
CA GLY A 19 -3.62 -0.08 -14.31
C GLY A 19 -2.47 -0.02 -13.30
N GLU A 20 -2.58 0.90 -12.34
CA GLU A 20 -1.62 1.10 -11.26
C GLU A 20 -1.48 -0.16 -10.38
N CYS A 21 -0.23 -0.59 -10.17
CA CYS A 21 0.15 -1.90 -9.67
C CYS A 21 0.56 -1.83 -8.21
N VAL A 22 -0.40 -1.65 -7.31
CA VAL A 22 -0.12 -1.57 -5.88
C VAL A 22 -0.81 -2.68 -5.08
N GLU A 23 -0.06 -3.25 -4.14
CA GLU A 23 -0.56 -4.10 -3.07
C GLU A 23 -0.31 -3.43 -1.71
N ILE A 24 -1.26 -3.60 -0.80
CA ILE A 24 -1.13 -3.10 0.58
C ILE A 24 -1.32 -4.23 1.57
N ALA A 25 -0.63 -4.17 2.72
CA ALA A 25 -0.87 -5.05 3.86
C ALA A 25 -0.95 -4.21 5.13
N ALA A 26 -1.92 -4.50 5.99
CA ALA A 26 -2.02 -3.89 7.31
C ALA A 26 -1.02 -4.56 8.27
N THR A 27 -0.44 -3.77 9.15
CA THR A 27 0.43 -4.20 10.26
C THR A 27 -0.07 -3.61 11.57
N GLU A 28 0.50 -4.02 12.71
CA GLU A 28 0.17 -3.44 14.01
C GLU A 28 0.40 -1.92 14.04
N ASP A 29 1.50 -1.45 13.44
CA ASP A 29 1.91 -0.04 13.47
C ASP A 29 1.49 0.80 12.24
N GLY A 30 0.88 0.17 11.22
CA GLY A 30 0.48 0.91 10.02
C GLY A 30 0.18 0.07 8.78
N VAL A 31 0.74 0.49 7.65
CA VAL A 31 0.50 -0.10 6.34
C VAL A 31 1.80 -0.25 5.56
N MET A 32 1.97 -1.41 4.96
CA MET A 32 3.01 -1.70 3.98
C MET A 32 2.43 -1.54 2.58
N VAL A 33 3.17 -0.90 1.69
CA VAL A 33 2.82 -0.72 0.27
C VAL A 33 3.95 -1.31 -0.57
N ARG A 34 3.60 -2.06 -1.62
CA ARG A 34 4.57 -2.55 -2.59
C ARG A 34 4.01 -2.52 -4.01
N ASP A 35 4.92 -2.62 -4.97
CA ASP A 35 4.55 -2.79 -6.37
C ASP A 35 4.11 -4.25 -6.63
N SER A 36 2.94 -4.40 -7.25
CA SER A 36 2.34 -5.71 -7.57
C SER A 36 3.13 -6.48 -8.63
N LYS A 37 3.96 -5.80 -9.44
CA LYS A 37 4.75 -6.41 -10.52
C LYS A 37 6.12 -6.88 -10.04
N ASP A 38 6.62 -6.33 -8.94
CA ASP A 38 7.86 -6.75 -8.27
C ASP A 38 7.63 -7.07 -6.78
N PRO A 39 6.99 -8.22 -6.46
CA PRO A 39 6.65 -8.59 -5.08
C PRO A 39 7.86 -8.86 -4.18
N ASN A 40 9.05 -9.05 -4.75
CA ASN A 40 10.32 -9.24 -4.04
C ASN A 40 11.14 -7.94 -3.95
N GLY A 41 10.65 -6.87 -4.55
CA GLY A 41 11.26 -5.54 -4.52
C GLY A 41 11.10 -4.84 -3.17
N PRO A 42 11.57 -3.59 -3.08
CA PRO A 42 11.45 -2.79 -1.86
C PRO A 42 9.98 -2.52 -1.50
N THR A 43 9.72 -2.41 -0.20
CA THR A 43 8.39 -2.09 0.34
C THR A 43 8.44 -0.76 1.08
N LEU A 44 7.41 0.06 0.92
CA LEU A 44 7.24 1.31 1.65
C LEU A 44 6.39 1.07 2.90
N GLY A 45 6.97 1.28 4.07
CA GLY A 45 6.26 1.24 5.34
C GLY A 45 5.78 2.63 5.75
N LEU A 46 4.48 2.77 6.04
CA LEU A 46 3.89 3.98 6.58
C LEU A 46 3.26 3.68 7.93
N THR A 47 3.54 4.50 8.93
CA THR A 47 2.77 4.45 10.19
C THR A 47 1.31 4.82 9.92
N THR A 48 0.39 4.41 10.78
CA THR A 48 -1.03 4.81 10.67
C THR A 48 -1.20 6.33 10.56
N ALA A 49 -0.42 7.10 11.31
CA ALA A 49 -0.44 8.56 11.26
C ALA A 49 0.02 9.11 9.91
N ALA A 50 1.14 8.60 9.38
CA ALA A 50 1.66 9.01 8.08
C ALA A 50 0.69 8.65 6.94
N ALA A 51 0.09 7.45 6.98
CA ALA A 51 -0.90 7.03 6.00
C ALA A 51 -2.14 7.94 6.00
N ARG A 52 -2.66 8.30 7.18
CA ARG A 52 -3.79 9.23 7.30
C ARG A 52 -3.46 10.62 6.76
N HIS A 53 -2.26 11.12 7.08
CA HIS A 53 -1.81 12.41 6.58
C HIS A 53 -1.68 12.42 5.05
N LEU A 54 -1.03 11.41 4.47
CA LEU A 54 -0.88 11.24 3.03
C LEU A 54 -2.25 11.19 2.34
N LEU A 55 -3.18 10.36 2.84
CA LEU A 55 -4.52 10.24 2.26
C LEU A 55 -5.34 11.54 2.38
N GLY A 56 -5.11 12.32 3.43
CA GLY A 56 -5.70 13.65 3.56
C GLY A 56 -5.18 14.61 2.50
N HIS A 57 -3.87 14.60 2.25
CA HIS A 57 -3.24 15.43 1.22
C HIS A 57 -3.71 15.03 -0.19
N LEU A 58 -3.69 13.74 -0.52
CA LEU A 58 -4.10 13.27 -1.86
C LEU A 58 -5.55 13.61 -2.19
N ARG A 59 -6.47 13.54 -1.22
CA ARG A 59 -7.87 13.94 -1.43
C ARG A 59 -8.07 15.44 -1.60
N ALA A 60 -7.17 16.25 -1.04
CA ALA A 60 -7.23 17.70 -1.15
C ALA A 60 -6.57 18.24 -2.42
N VAL A 61 -5.81 17.42 -3.14
CA VAL A 61 -5.13 17.78 -4.39
C VAL A 61 -6.04 17.61 -5.61
N GLU A 62 -7.23 17.00 -5.44
CA GLU A 62 -8.24 16.84 -6.49
C GLU A 62 -9.14 18.09 -6.63
N GLU A 63 -8.55 19.29 -6.63
CA GLU A 63 -9.19 20.59 -6.98
C GLU A 63 -8.46 21.30 -8.12
#